data_AF-A0A6N8UDI2-F1
#
_entry.id   AF-A0A6N8UDI2-F1
#
_cell.length_a   1.000
_cell.length_b   1.000
_cell.length_c   1.000
_cell.angle_alpha   90.00
_cell.angle_beta   90.00
_cell.angle_gamma   90.00
#
_symmetry.space_group_name_H-M   'P 1'
#
loop_
_entity.id
_entity.type
_entity.pdbx_description
1 polymer ?
#
loop_
_entity_poly.entity_id
_entity_poly.type
_entity_poly.pdbx_seq_one_letter_code
_entity_poly.pdbx_strand_id
1 'polypeptide(L)'
;MSFDKYGLKPWKEFKNDLKPIKIDKSITPKNVKELFKKVEGKNYMGFEDYLSRKLILKETIFNNHLRDHYLNKEEIRHQLFPHIESVLKSPDEVWGFNWKGKIERKYIKFYKNKILVVTTEINENIEGIEINSWHYMKGYEKEARKGILIKK
;
A
#
# COMPACT_ATOMS: atom_id res chain seq x y z
N MET A 1 -13.47 15.65 -1.51
CA MET A 1 -13.76 15.22 -2.89
C MET A 1 -13.43 13.74 -3.00
N SER A 2 -14.35 12.90 -3.49
CA SER A 2 -14.19 11.44 -3.65
C SER A 2 -14.24 11.03 -5.12
N PHE A 3 -13.90 9.80 -5.44
CA PHE A 3 -13.76 9.29 -6.82
C PHE A 3 -14.95 9.59 -7.74
N ASP A 4 -16.18 9.57 -7.21
CA ASP A 4 -17.40 9.87 -7.96
C ASP A 4 -17.42 11.31 -8.48
N LYS A 5 -16.83 12.26 -7.73
CA LYS A 5 -16.69 13.65 -8.17
C LYS A 5 -15.65 13.85 -9.26
N TYR A 6 -14.73 12.89 -9.42
CA TYR A 6 -13.78 12.84 -10.53
C TYR A 6 -14.31 12.06 -11.74
N GLY A 7 -15.58 11.62 -11.72
CA GLY A 7 -16.18 10.83 -12.79
C GLY A 7 -15.64 9.39 -12.89
N LEU A 8 -14.98 8.90 -11.84
CA LEU A 8 -14.43 7.54 -11.83
C LEU A 8 -15.53 6.53 -11.48
N LYS A 9 -15.44 5.33 -12.07
CA LYS A 9 -16.40 4.24 -11.80
C LYS A 9 -16.14 3.62 -10.43
N PRO A 10 -17.18 3.19 -9.69
CA PRO A 10 -17.06 2.32 -8.52
C PRO A 10 -16.39 0.99 -8.88
N TRP A 11 -15.55 0.44 -7.99
CA TRP A 11 -14.86 -0.83 -8.18
C TRP A 11 -15.80 -1.98 -8.55
N LYS A 12 -17.01 -2.01 -7.95
CA LYS A 12 -18.02 -3.03 -8.24
C LYS A 12 -18.41 -3.13 -9.73
N GLU A 13 -18.26 -2.05 -10.49
CA GLU A 13 -18.68 -1.99 -11.91
C GLU A 13 -17.65 -2.58 -12.86
N PHE A 14 -16.38 -2.64 -12.48
CA PHE A 14 -15.30 -3.13 -13.35
C PHE A 14 -14.47 -4.26 -12.74
N LYS A 15 -14.68 -4.64 -11.46
CA LYS A 15 -13.89 -5.69 -10.80
C LYS A 15 -13.92 -7.05 -11.50
N ASN A 16 -14.99 -7.35 -12.26
CA ASN A 16 -15.13 -8.64 -12.93
C ASN A 16 -14.13 -8.84 -14.08
N ASP A 17 -13.61 -7.74 -14.62
CA ASP A 17 -12.61 -7.73 -15.70
C ASP A 17 -11.17 -7.86 -15.15
N LEU A 18 -11.00 -7.75 -13.83
CA LEU A 18 -9.71 -7.81 -13.16
C LEU A 18 -9.31 -9.24 -12.82
N LYS A 19 -8.01 -9.44 -12.60
CA LYS A 19 -7.50 -10.69 -12.01
C LYS A 19 -7.63 -10.66 -10.48
N PRO A 20 -7.93 -11.78 -9.82
CA PRO A 20 -7.86 -11.85 -8.37
C PRO A 20 -6.41 -11.73 -7.89
N ILE A 21 -6.20 -11.17 -6.71
CA ILE A 21 -4.89 -11.20 -6.07
C ILE A 21 -4.55 -12.65 -5.71
N LYS A 22 -3.32 -13.08 -6.04
CA LYS A 22 -2.80 -14.39 -5.67
C LYS A 22 -2.03 -14.28 -4.37
N ILE A 23 -2.56 -14.88 -3.30
CA ILE A 23 -1.91 -14.90 -1.99
C ILE A 23 -1.16 -16.21 -1.82
N ASP A 24 0.15 -16.09 -1.57
CA ASP A 24 0.98 -17.22 -1.18
C ASP A 24 0.79 -17.53 0.31
N LYS A 25 0.06 -18.60 0.59
CA LYS A 25 -0.21 -19.05 1.96
C LYS A 25 1.01 -19.65 2.67
N SER A 26 2.08 -19.97 1.93
CA SER A 26 3.33 -20.47 2.51
C SER A 26 4.11 -19.35 3.22
N ILE A 27 3.79 -18.08 2.92
CA ILE A 27 4.36 -16.94 3.63
C ILE A 27 3.71 -16.85 5.01
N THR A 28 4.55 -16.96 6.02
CA THR A 28 4.23 -16.90 7.45
C THR A 28 4.86 -15.66 8.07
N PRO A 29 4.42 -15.24 9.27
CA PRO A 29 5.05 -14.14 10.00
C PRO A 29 6.55 -14.38 10.30
N LYS A 30 6.98 -15.65 10.32
CA LYS A 30 8.36 -16.03 10.59
C LYS A 30 9.25 -15.87 9.34
N ASN A 31 8.83 -16.46 8.20
CA ASN A 31 9.65 -16.46 6.98
C ASN A 31 9.56 -15.16 6.18
N VAL A 32 8.52 -14.34 6.34
CA VAL A 32 8.38 -13.06 5.61
C VAL A 32 9.57 -12.12 5.87
N LYS A 33 10.24 -12.25 7.03
CA LYS A 33 11.45 -11.49 7.35
C LYS A 33 12.59 -11.72 6.35
N GLU A 34 12.63 -12.89 5.72
CA GLU A 34 13.62 -13.22 4.67
C GLU A 34 13.41 -12.37 3.41
N LEU A 35 12.20 -11.88 3.19
CA LEU A 35 11.85 -10.99 2.06
C LEU A 35 12.22 -9.53 2.34
N PHE A 36 12.50 -9.15 3.59
CA PHE A 36 12.91 -7.80 3.95
C PHE A 36 14.39 -7.58 3.65
N LYS A 37 14.70 -7.09 2.45
CA LYS A 37 16.08 -6.86 1.98
C LYS A 37 16.55 -5.45 2.36
N LYS A 38 17.31 -5.35 3.46
CA LYS A 38 17.88 -4.08 3.92
C LYS A 38 18.85 -3.51 2.89
N VAL A 39 18.87 -2.19 2.79
CA VAL A 39 19.99 -1.47 2.18
C VAL A 39 21.20 -1.59 3.12
N GLU A 40 22.39 -1.81 2.56
CA GLU A 40 23.63 -2.00 3.32
C GLU A 40 23.88 -0.85 4.31
N GLY A 41 24.15 -1.20 5.58
CA GLY A 41 24.35 -0.22 6.66
C GLY A 41 23.11 0.58 7.07
N LYS A 42 21.91 0.20 6.61
CA LYS A 42 20.64 0.89 6.91
C LYS A 42 19.61 -0.03 7.55
N ASN A 43 18.68 0.56 8.30
CA ASN A 43 17.56 -0.12 8.95
C ASN A 43 16.25 -0.03 8.15
N TYR A 44 16.36 -0.01 6.82
CA TYR A 44 15.22 0.05 5.91
C TYR A 44 15.45 -0.74 4.63
N MET A 45 14.35 -1.12 3.98
CA MET A 45 14.33 -1.65 2.61
C MET A 45 13.93 -0.53 1.65
N GLY A 46 14.58 -0.48 0.49
CA GLY A 46 14.29 0.50 -0.57
C GLY A 46 13.22 0.00 -1.54
N PHE A 47 12.42 0.93 -2.05
CA PHE A 47 11.44 0.71 -3.11
C PHE A 47 11.51 1.86 -4.11
N GLU A 48 10.88 1.65 -5.27
CA GLU A 48 10.62 2.69 -6.26
C GLU A 48 9.15 2.67 -6.65
N ASP A 49 8.59 3.85 -6.91
CA ASP A 49 7.24 3.96 -7.46
C ASP A 49 7.24 4.09 -8.98
N TYR A 50 6.03 4.23 -9.54
CA TYR A 50 5.78 4.42 -10.97
C TYR A 50 6.43 5.66 -11.60
N LEU A 51 7.02 6.57 -10.81
CA LEU A 51 7.80 7.72 -11.27
C LEU A 51 9.29 7.58 -10.93
N SER A 52 9.73 6.37 -10.57
CA SER A 52 11.11 6.09 -10.14
C SER A 52 11.55 6.93 -8.94
N ARG A 53 10.62 7.39 -8.10
CA ARG A 53 10.96 8.07 -6.85
C ARG A 53 11.36 7.04 -5.82
N LYS A 54 12.41 7.31 -5.07
CA LYS A 54 12.89 6.44 -3.99
C LYS A 54 11.91 6.49 -2.81
N LEU A 55 11.50 5.32 -2.34
CA LEU A 55 10.75 5.14 -1.11
C LEU A 55 11.51 4.22 -0.16
N ILE A 56 11.26 4.38 1.13
CA ILE A 56 11.82 3.50 2.15
C ILE A 56 10.72 2.86 2.99
N LEU A 57 10.93 1.60 3.39
CA LEU A 57 10.18 0.96 4.46
C LEU A 57 11.14 0.67 5.61
N LYS A 58 10.95 1.38 6.73
CA LYS A 58 11.74 1.11 7.94
C LYS A 58 11.44 -0.27 8.49
N GLU A 59 12.47 -0.92 9.03
CA GLU A 59 12.35 -2.21 9.70
C GLU A 59 11.39 -2.16 10.90
N THR A 60 11.33 -1.03 11.61
CA THR A 60 10.40 -0.83 12.72
C THR A 60 8.95 -0.85 12.26
N ILE A 61 8.64 -0.18 11.14
CA ILE A 61 7.31 -0.20 10.52
C ILE A 61 6.99 -1.61 9.99
N PHE A 62 7.95 -2.26 9.35
CA PHE A 62 7.81 -3.64 8.88
C PHE A 62 7.44 -4.59 10.03
N ASN A 63 8.24 -4.61 11.09
CA ASN A 63 8.00 -5.46 12.25
C ASN A 63 6.69 -5.13 12.97
N ASN A 64 6.28 -3.85 13.03
CA ASN A 64 5.00 -3.47 13.61
C ASN A 64 3.81 -4.08 12.85
N HIS A 65 3.90 -4.20 11.52
CA HIS A 65 2.89 -4.86 10.69
C HIS A 65 2.92 -6.39 10.77
N LEU A 66 3.85 -6.98 11.52
CA LEU A 66 3.92 -8.43 11.77
C LEU A 66 3.48 -8.80 13.20
N ARG A 67 2.80 -7.89 13.92
CA ARG A 67 2.24 -8.13 15.26
C ARG A 67 0.84 -8.73 15.19
N ASP A 68 0.41 -9.41 16.25
CA ASP A 68 -0.77 -10.29 16.28
C ASP A 68 -2.05 -9.71 15.66
N HIS A 69 -2.38 -8.43 15.93
CA HIS A 69 -3.59 -7.83 15.37
C HIS A 69 -3.56 -7.66 13.85
N TYR A 70 -2.38 -7.71 13.22
CA TYR A 70 -2.17 -7.66 11.77
C TYR A 70 -1.99 -9.04 11.11
N LEU A 71 -1.94 -10.11 11.91
CA LEU A 71 -1.75 -11.47 11.43
C LEU A 71 -3.07 -12.24 11.29
N ASN A 72 -4.20 -11.64 11.65
CA ASN A 72 -5.51 -12.25 11.51
C ASN A 72 -5.91 -12.43 10.02
N LYS A 73 -6.98 -13.20 9.79
CA LYS A 73 -7.46 -13.58 8.44
C LYS A 73 -7.92 -12.41 7.58
N GLU A 74 -8.24 -11.26 8.17
CA GLU A 74 -8.69 -10.06 7.45
C GLU A 74 -7.52 -9.15 7.06
N GLU A 75 -6.45 -9.13 7.86
CA GLU A 75 -5.29 -8.27 7.67
C GLU A 75 -4.20 -8.92 6.82
N ILE A 76 -3.80 -10.14 7.18
CA ILE A 76 -2.77 -10.96 6.52
C ILE A 76 -1.54 -10.17 6.04
N ARG A 77 -1.07 -9.18 6.82
CA ARG A 77 -0.05 -8.20 6.36
C ARG A 77 1.25 -8.85 5.88
N HIS A 78 1.64 -9.94 6.53
CA HIS A 78 2.79 -10.77 6.16
C HIS A 78 2.67 -11.31 4.73
N GLN A 79 1.49 -11.76 4.31
CA GLN A 79 1.21 -12.25 2.97
C GLN A 79 1.04 -11.13 1.93
N LEU A 80 0.67 -9.92 2.37
CA LEU A 80 0.54 -8.76 1.48
C LEU A 80 1.87 -8.07 1.18
N PHE A 81 2.87 -8.25 2.04
CA PHE A 81 4.18 -7.59 1.92
C PHE A 81 4.84 -7.73 0.52
N PRO A 82 4.87 -8.92 -0.11
CA PRO A 82 5.46 -9.07 -1.45
C PRO A 82 4.74 -8.27 -2.55
N HIS A 83 3.49 -7.87 -2.32
CA HIS A 83 2.69 -7.14 -3.31
C HIS A 83 2.93 -5.63 -3.26
N ILE A 84 3.61 -5.11 -2.24
CA ILE A 84 3.88 -3.66 -2.08
C ILE A 84 4.59 -3.12 -3.32
N GLU A 85 5.63 -3.80 -3.80
CA GLU A 85 6.40 -3.37 -4.97
C GLU A 85 5.52 -3.22 -6.22
N SER A 86 4.65 -4.20 -6.49
CA SER A 86 3.74 -4.15 -7.64
C SER A 86 2.72 -3.01 -7.55
N VAL A 87 2.28 -2.67 -6.33
CA VAL A 87 1.37 -1.54 -6.09
C VAL A 87 2.09 -0.21 -6.30
N LEU A 88 3.34 -0.08 -5.85
CA LEU A 88 4.12 1.15 -6.00
C LEU A 88 4.54 1.40 -7.46
N LYS A 89 5.03 0.37 -8.15
CA LYS A 89 5.51 0.47 -9.54
C LYS A 89 4.39 0.60 -10.57
N SER A 90 3.22 0.03 -10.28
CA SER A 90 2.07 0.04 -11.19
C SER A 90 0.76 0.16 -10.41
N PRO A 91 0.51 1.31 -9.76
CA PRO A 91 -0.79 1.60 -9.16
C PRO A 91 -1.82 1.86 -10.25
N ASP A 92 -3.06 1.45 -10.01
CA ASP A 92 -4.19 1.86 -10.83
C ASP A 92 -4.59 3.30 -10.48
N GLU A 93 -4.53 3.67 -9.20
CA GLU A 93 -4.79 5.03 -8.75
C GLU A 93 -3.81 5.48 -7.69
N VAL A 94 -3.51 6.79 -7.67
CA VAL A 94 -2.76 7.42 -6.59
C VAL A 94 -3.53 8.64 -6.09
N TRP A 95 -3.75 8.69 -4.77
CA TRP A 95 -4.53 9.74 -4.11
C TRP A 95 -3.68 10.46 -3.07
N GLY A 96 -3.64 11.78 -3.12
CA GLY A 96 -3.10 12.61 -2.05
C GLY A 96 -4.20 13.01 -1.05
N PHE A 97 -3.92 12.89 0.24
CA PHE A 97 -4.86 13.28 1.29
C PHE A 97 -4.14 13.87 2.50
N ASN A 98 -4.83 14.72 3.26
CA ASN A 98 -4.31 15.22 4.52
C ASN A 98 -4.76 14.29 5.65
N TRP A 99 -3.80 13.76 6.41
CA TRP A 99 -4.04 12.99 7.61
C TRP A 99 -3.37 13.66 8.80
N LYS A 100 -4.19 14.20 9.72
CA LYS A 100 -3.72 14.87 10.95
C LYS A 100 -2.64 15.94 10.69
N GLY A 101 -2.77 16.70 9.61
CA GLY A 101 -1.83 17.76 9.23
C GLY A 101 -0.70 17.30 8.30
N LYS A 102 -0.51 15.99 8.09
CA LYS A 102 0.50 15.45 7.18
C LYS A 102 -0.08 15.17 5.80
N ILE A 103 0.71 15.43 4.76
CA ILE A 103 0.37 15.04 3.39
C ILE A 103 0.78 13.58 3.20
N GLU A 104 -0.22 12.72 3.04
CA GLU A 104 -0.05 11.30 2.74
C GLU A 104 -0.51 10.98 1.32
N ARG A 105 -0.01 9.87 0.78
CA ARG A 105 -0.45 9.29 -0.48
C ARG A 105 -0.97 7.88 -0.27
N LYS A 106 -2.03 7.53 -1.00
CA LYS A 106 -2.53 6.15 -1.13
C LYS A 106 -2.25 5.67 -2.55
N TYR A 107 -1.45 4.63 -2.68
CA TYR A 107 -1.28 3.86 -3.90
C TYR A 107 -2.30 2.73 -3.87
N ILE A 108 -3.18 2.69 -4.88
CA ILE A 108 -4.30 1.77 -4.94
C ILE A 108 -4.09 0.84 -6.13
N LYS A 109 -4.27 -0.45 -5.88
CA LYS A 109 -4.35 -1.48 -6.93
C LYS A 109 -5.64 -2.27 -6.76
N PHE A 110 -6.44 -2.31 -7.81
CA PHE A 110 -7.69 -3.05 -7.87
C PHE A 110 -7.42 -4.48 -8.30
N TYR A 111 -8.00 -5.42 -7.56
CA TYR A 111 -8.10 -6.82 -7.95
C TYR A 111 -9.57 -7.22 -8.01
N LYS A 112 -9.87 -8.37 -8.59
CA LYS A 112 -11.27 -8.86 -8.69
C LYS A 112 -11.96 -9.01 -7.33
N ASN A 113 -11.20 -9.46 -6.33
CA ASN A 113 -11.72 -9.86 -5.02
C ASN A 113 -11.41 -8.84 -3.91
N LYS A 114 -10.40 -7.98 -4.09
CA LYS A 114 -9.92 -7.04 -3.08
C LYS A 114 -9.33 -5.79 -3.73
N ILE A 115 -9.20 -4.72 -2.95
CA ILE A 115 -8.46 -3.51 -3.32
C ILE A 115 -7.27 -3.43 -2.37
N LEU A 116 -6.05 -3.40 -2.87
CA LEU A 116 -4.84 -3.26 -2.06
C LEU A 116 -4.42 -1.79 -2.02
N VAL A 117 -4.20 -1.28 -0.81
CA VAL A 117 -3.81 0.11 -0.54
C VAL A 117 -2.45 0.10 0.13
N VAL A 118 -1.50 0.84 -0.40
CA VAL A 118 -0.22 1.16 0.25
C VAL A 118 -0.20 2.64 0.57
N THR A 119 0.03 3.02 1.82
CA THR A 119 0.09 4.41 2.24
C THR A 119 1.53 4.85 2.46
N THR A 120 1.81 6.09 2.07
CA THR A 120 3.12 6.69 2.23
C THR A 120 3.02 8.12 2.74
N GLU A 121 3.97 8.58 3.52
CA GLU A 121 4.12 9.99 3.91
C GLU A 121 5.43 10.58 3.41
N ILE A 122 5.43 11.89 3.21
CA ILE A 122 6.68 12.64 3.09
C ILE A 122 7.21 12.81 4.51
N ASN A 123 8.42 12.30 4.77
CA ASN A 123 9.06 12.50 6.06
C ASN A 123 10.00 13.70 5.95
N GLU A 124 9.75 14.78 6.69
CA GLU A 124 10.61 15.97 6.62
C GLU A 124 12.01 15.74 7.22
N ASN A 125 12.17 14.70 8.06
CA ASN A 125 13.42 14.38 8.76
C ASN A 125 14.31 13.38 8.00
N ILE A 126 13.83 12.83 6.88
CA ILE A 126 14.57 11.90 6.03
C ILE A 126 14.31 12.35 4.60
N GLU A 127 15.33 12.62 3.80
CA GLU A 127 15.15 12.95 2.38
C GLU A 127 14.48 11.78 1.63
N GLY A 128 13.14 11.70 1.65
CA GLY A 128 12.43 10.58 1.04
C GLY A 128 10.96 10.45 1.39
N ILE A 129 10.34 9.51 0.68
CA ILE A 129 8.96 9.07 0.91
C ILE A 129 9.01 7.79 1.74
N GLU A 130 8.30 7.75 2.85
CA GLU A 130 8.25 6.60 3.75
C GLU A 130 6.96 5.82 3.55
N ILE A 131 7.06 4.49 3.43
CA ILE A 131 5.91 3.58 3.43
C ILE A 131 5.46 3.38 4.88
N ASN A 132 4.21 3.76 5.15
CA ASN A 132 3.64 3.72 6.49
C ASN A 132 2.74 2.50 6.72
N SER A 133 2.04 2.01 5.70
CA SER A 133 1.13 0.86 5.83
C SER A 133 0.77 0.21 4.49
N TRP A 134 0.30 -1.04 4.52
CA TRP A 134 -0.25 -1.75 3.36
C TRP A 134 -1.38 -2.71 3.73
N HIS A 135 -2.58 -2.57 3.16
CA HIS A 135 -3.71 -3.42 3.51
C HIS A 135 -4.75 -3.53 2.42
N TYR A 136 -5.60 -4.53 2.53
CA TYR A 136 -6.87 -4.46 1.84
C TYR A 136 -7.68 -3.25 2.31
N MET A 137 -8.35 -2.60 1.37
CA MET A 137 -9.29 -1.53 1.68
C MET A 137 -10.26 -1.96 2.77
N LYS A 138 -10.41 -1.09 3.77
CA LYS A 138 -11.36 -1.24 4.86
C LYS A 138 -12.48 -0.22 4.71
N GLY A 139 -13.68 -0.58 5.14
CA GLY A 139 -14.84 0.31 5.09
C GLY A 139 -15.25 0.67 3.66
N TYR A 140 -15.65 1.93 3.47
CA TYR A 140 -16.23 2.41 2.22
C TYR A 140 -15.16 2.81 1.20
N GLU A 141 -15.38 2.43 -0.06
CA GLU A 141 -14.54 2.81 -1.20
C GLU A 141 -14.33 4.33 -1.32
N LYS A 142 -15.37 5.10 -0.99
CA LYS A 142 -15.30 6.57 -0.96
C LYS A 142 -14.25 7.11 -0.01
N GLU A 143 -13.89 6.40 1.07
CA GLU A 143 -12.85 6.85 1.99
C GLU A 143 -11.45 6.43 1.55
N ALA A 144 -11.34 5.32 0.81
CA ALA A 144 -10.09 4.91 0.19
C ALA A 144 -9.72 5.82 -0.98
N ARG A 145 -10.69 6.16 -1.83
CA ARG A 145 -10.53 6.96 -3.05
C ARG A 145 -11.07 8.40 -2.83
N LYS A 146 -10.45 9.11 -1.89
CA LYS A 146 -10.81 10.49 -1.50
C LYS A 146 -9.57 11.34 -1.30
N GLY A 147 -9.69 12.60 -1.69
CA GLY A 147 -8.62 13.58 -1.70
C GLY A 147 -8.37 14.13 -3.10
N ILE A 148 -7.11 14.42 -3.37
CA ILE A 148 -6.61 14.89 -4.67
C ILE A 148 -6.22 13.67 -5.49
N LEU A 149 -6.84 13.48 -6.65
CA LEU A 149 -6.43 12.44 -7.59
C LEU A 149 -5.11 12.85 -8.25
N ILE A 150 -4.06 12.06 -8.07
CA ILE A 150 -2.72 12.31 -8.63
C ILE A 150 -2.53 11.49 -9.91
N LYS A 151 -3.00 10.25 -9.92
CA LYS A 151 -2.88 9.32 -11.05
C LYS A 151 -4.15 8.45 -11.17
N LYS A 152 -4.54 8.16 -12.42
CA LYS A 152 -5.48 7.10 -12.82
C LYS A 152 -4.85 6.20 -13.91
#